data_AF-A0A8J7CGK0-F1
#
_entry.id   AF-A0A8J7CGK0-F1
#
_cell.length_a   1.000
_cell.length_b   1.000
_cell.length_c   1.000
_cell.angle_alpha   90.00
_cell.angle_beta   90.00
_cell.angle_gamma   90.00
#
_symmetry.space_group_name_H-M   'P 1'
#
loop_
_entity.id
_entity.type
_entity.pdbx_description
1 polymer ?
#
loop_
_entity_poly.entity_id
_entity_poly.type
_entity_poly.pdbx_seq_one_letter_code
_entity_poly.pdbx_strand_id
1 'polypeptide(L)'
;MDTRLTRLLGIRLPIIQGGLAYLAYADLAAAVSNAGGLGQITAMTLPAPEALRQEIRKVRELTKHPFSVNFAIGQHGRPFEEMLNVVVEEGVGIVSVTGGNPKPFFDFL
;
A
#
# COMPACT_ATOMS: atom_id res chain seq x y z
N MET A 1 -18.91 -9.90 6.92
CA MET A 1 -19.17 -9.15 8.16
C MET A 1 -19.24 -7.68 7.79
N ASP A 2 -20.22 -6.94 8.31
CA ASP A 2 -20.31 -5.50 8.09
C ASP A 2 -19.73 -4.74 9.30
N THR A 3 -18.71 -3.94 9.06
CA THR A 3 -17.99 -3.14 10.04
C THR A 3 -17.73 -1.75 9.46
N ARG A 4 -17.35 -0.79 10.31
CA ARG A 4 -16.89 0.53 9.83
C ARG A 4 -15.71 0.40 8.86
N LEU A 5 -14.80 -0.56 9.12
CA LEU A 5 -13.60 -0.76 8.32
C LEU A 5 -13.93 -1.29 6.92
N THR A 6 -14.77 -2.33 6.84
CA THR A 6 -15.18 -2.94 5.57
C THR A 6 -15.92 -1.94 4.67
N ARG A 7 -16.79 -1.08 5.26
CA ARG A 7 -17.49 -0.02 4.53
C ARG A 7 -16.56 1.08 4.04
N LEU A 8 -15.62 1.52 4.88
CA LEU A 8 -14.68 2.59 4.53
C LEU A 8 -13.74 2.18 3.40
N LEU A 9 -13.24 0.93 3.43
CA LEU A 9 -12.19 0.47 2.51
C LEU A 9 -12.72 -0.37 1.34
N GLY A 10 -14.02 -0.69 1.31
CA GLY A 10 -14.62 -1.52 0.26
C GLY A 10 -14.15 -2.98 0.26
N ILE A 11 -13.77 -3.52 1.41
CA ILE A 11 -13.27 -4.91 1.57
C ILE A 11 -14.31 -5.81 2.25
N ARG A 12 -14.22 -7.13 2.03
CA ARG A 12 -15.21 -8.12 2.52
C ARG A 12 -14.93 -8.57 3.95
N LEU A 13 -13.66 -8.66 4.31
CA LEU A 13 -13.16 -9.11 5.61
C LEU A 13 -12.52 -7.93 6.34
N PRO A 14 -12.77 -7.74 7.65
CA PRO A 14 -12.14 -6.68 8.43
C PRO A 14 -10.69 -7.03 8.79
N ILE A 15 -9.89 -7.40 7.79
CA ILE A 15 -8.52 -7.88 7.93
C ILE A 15 -7.63 -7.06 6.99
N ILE A 16 -6.61 -6.44 7.56
CA ILE A 16 -5.56 -5.74 6.83
C ILE A 16 -4.29 -6.56 7.00
N GLN A 17 -3.65 -6.95 5.90
CA GLN A 17 -2.28 -7.47 5.96
C GLN A 17 -1.35 -6.30 6.27
N GLY A 18 -0.58 -6.33 7.36
CA GLY A 18 0.35 -5.22 7.66
C GLY A 18 1.50 -5.14 6.67
N GLY A 19 2.13 -3.98 6.48
CA GLY A 19 3.34 -3.86 5.64
C GLY A 19 4.46 -4.78 6.13
N LEU A 20 4.92 -5.70 5.27
CA LEU A 20 5.98 -6.67 5.56
C LEU A 20 7.18 -6.40 4.66
N ALA A 21 8.24 -5.84 5.23
CA ALA A 21 9.45 -5.54 4.48
C ALA A 21 10.00 -6.81 3.80
N TYR A 22 10.35 -6.69 2.52
CA TYR A 22 10.90 -7.79 1.69
C TYR A 22 9.96 -8.99 1.45
N LEU A 23 8.69 -8.91 1.84
CA LEU A 23 7.68 -9.96 1.59
C LEU A 23 6.43 -9.43 0.90
N ALA A 24 5.98 -8.23 1.25
CA ALA A 24 4.74 -7.63 0.76
C ALA A 24 4.92 -6.99 -0.62
N TYR A 25 5.05 -7.85 -1.63
CA TYR A 25 5.01 -7.55 -3.06
C TYR A 25 3.62 -7.82 -3.65
N ALA A 26 3.48 -7.66 -4.96
CA ALA A 26 2.23 -7.73 -5.70
C ALA A 26 1.49 -9.06 -5.52
N ASP A 27 2.21 -10.19 -5.53
CA ASP A 27 1.58 -11.50 -5.41
C ASP A 27 0.91 -11.70 -4.05
N LEU A 28 1.58 -11.26 -2.95
CA LEU A 28 1.00 -11.32 -1.61
C LEU A 28 -0.16 -10.33 -1.46
N ALA A 29 0.01 -9.09 -1.91
CA ALA A 29 -1.03 -8.08 -1.85
C ALA A 29 -2.29 -8.53 -2.61
N ALA A 30 -2.13 -9.03 -3.84
CA ALA A 30 -3.24 -9.52 -4.65
C ALA A 30 -3.90 -10.76 -4.03
N ALA A 31 -3.13 -11.69 -3.47
CA ALA A 31 -3.68 -12.87 -2.79
C ALA A 31 -4.57 -12.47 -1.61
N VAL A 32 -4.13 -11.53 -0.77
CA VAL A 32 -4.91 -11.02 0.37
C VAL A 32 -6.17 -10.29 -0.10
N SER A 33 -6.04 -9.42 -1.12
CA SER A 33 -7.18 -8.69 -1.70
C SER A 33 -8.21 -9.64 -2.33
N ASN A 34 -7.78 -10.68 -3.05
CA ASN A 34 -8.64 -11.73 -3.60
C ASN A 34 -9.32 -12.57 -2.50
N ALA A 35 -8.64 -12.82 -1.38
CA ALA A 35 -9.25 -13.44 -0.21
C ALA A 35 -10.30 -12.53 0.47
N GLY A 36 -10.33 -11.23 0.15
CA GLY A 36 -11.31 -10.26 0.62
C GLY A 36 -10.84 -9.38 1.77
N GLY A 37 -9.57 -9.45 2.17
CA GLY A 37 -8.94 -8.46 3.05
C GLY A 37 -8.39 -7.27 2.26
N LEU A 38 -7.62 -6.40 2.92
CA LEU A 38 -6.83 -5.37 2.26
C LEU A 38 -5.37 -5.82 2.16
N GLY A 39 -4.93 -6.18 0.96
CA GLY A 39 -3.51 -6.39 0.66
C GLY A 39 -2.74 -5.08 0.54
N GLN A 40 -1.44 -5.10 0.84
CA GLN A 40 -0.58 -3.93 0.75
C GLN A 40 0.77 -4.27 0.10
N ILE A 41 1.25 -3.41 -0.80
CA ILE A 41 2.66 -3.39 -1.22
C ILE A 41 3.45 -2.56 -0.20
N THR A 42 4.65 -2.99 0.20
CA THR A 42 5.54 -2.17 1.05
C THR A 42 6.50 -1.35 0.19
N ALA A 43 6.22 -0.05 0.02
CA ALA A 43 6.96 0.83 -0.89
C ALA A 43 8.44 0.93 -0.51
N MET A 44 8.74 1.05 0.79
CA MET A 44 10.09 1.33 1.28
C MET A 44 11.06 0.14 1.16
N THR A 45 10.56 -1.04 0.78
CA THR A 45 11.38 -2.20 0.41
C THR A 45 11.91 -2.12 -1.02
N LEU A 46 11.18 -1.46 -1.92
CA LEU A 46 11.51 -1.43 -3.35
C LEU A 46 12.68 -0.50 -3.60
N PRO A 47 13.54 -0.75 -4.60
CA PRO A 47 14.75 0.05 -4.80
C PRO A 47 14.48 1.45 -5.37
N ALA A 48 13.41 1.63 -6.15
CA ALA A 48 13.13 2.88 -6.86
C ALA A 48 11.62 3.09 -7.10
N PRO A 49 11.17 4.32 -7.38
CA PRO A 49 9.76 4.63 -7.68
C PRO A 49 9.20 3.81 -8.84
N GLU A 50 9.97 3.57 -9.90
CA GLU A 50 9.51 2.76 -11.03
C GLU A 50 9.25 1.30 -10.65
N ALA A 51 10.00 0.75 -9.69
CA ALA A 51 9.71 -0.59 -9.17
C ALA A 51 8.36 -0.61 -8.42
N LEU A 52 8.01 0.45 -7.70
CA LEU A 52 6.68 0.59 -7.09
C LEU A 52 5.58 0.67 -8.15
N ARG A 53 5.80 1.41 -9.23
CA ARG A 53 4.85 1.48 -10.35
C ARG A 53 4.58 0.11 -10.96
N GLN A 54 5.63 -0.67 -11.19
CA GLN A 54 5.53 -2.03 -11.73
C GLN A 54 4.76 -2.95 -10.78
N GLU A 55 5.04 -2.89 -9.48
CA GLU A 55 4.32 -3.66 -8.46
C GLU A 55 2.82 -3.28 -8.41
N ILE A 56 2.50 -1.99 -8.44
CA ILE A 56 1.11 -1.50 -8.47
C ILE A 56 0.36 -2.02 -9.70
N ARG A 57 0.98 -1.94 -10.87
CA ARG A 57 0.38 -2.44 -12.13
C ARG A 57 0.18 -3.94 -12.09
N LYS A 58 1.17 -4.69 -11.59
CA LYS A 58 1.07 -6.14 -11.40
C LYS A 58 -0.08 -6.51 -10.45
N VAL A 59 -0.30 -5.77 -9.35
CA VAL A 59 -1.47 -6.01 -8.48
C VAL A 59 -2.77 -5.82 -9.25
N ARG A 60 -2.89 -4.76 -10.08
CA ARG A 60 -4.10 -4.49 -10.88
C ARG A 60 -4.37 -5.53 -11.97
N GLU A 61 -3.34 -6.24 -12.42
CA GLU A 61 -3.46 -7.41 -13.30
C GLU A 61 -4.00 -8.63 -12.53
N LEU A 62 -3.52 -8.84 -11.31
CA LEU A 62 -3.84 -10.01 -10.47
C LEU A 62 -5.16 -9.89 -9.67
N THR A 63 -5.66 -8.68 -9.43
CA THR A 63 -6.90 -8.45 -8.69
C THR A 63 -7.66 -7.22 -9.17
N LYS A 64 -9.00 -7.28 -9.07
CA LYS A 64 -9.90 -6.13 -9.21
C LYS A 64 -10.39 -5.61 -7.85
N HIS A 65 -9.98 -6.24 -6.75
CA HIS A 65 -10.35 -5.83 -5.40
C HIS A 65 -9.44 -4.70 -4.89
N PRO A 66 -9.89 -3.89 -3.92
CA PRO A 66 -9.07 -2.86 -3.31
C PRO A 66 -7.77 -3.41 -2.74
N PHE A 67 -6.71 -2.62 -2.89
CA PHE A 67 -5.40 -2.84 -2.27
C PHE A 67 -4.85 -1.49 -1.84
N SER A 68 -3.73 -1.50 -1.12
CA SER A 68 -3.09 -0.29 -0.63
C SER A 68 -1.57 -0.35 -0.78
N VAL A 69 -0.92 0.76 -0.43
CA VAL A 69 0.54 0.84 -0.32
C VAL A 69 0.91 1.27 1.10
N ASN A 70 1.85 0.55 1.70
CA ASN A 70 2.41 0.86 3.01
C ASN A 70 3.74 1.63 2.87
N PHE A 71 3.89 2.66 3.70
CA PHE A 71 5.10 3.46 3.86
C PHE A 71 5.65 3.35 5.28
N ALA A 72 6.73 2.61 5.45
CA ALA A 72 7.50 2.56 6.69
C ALA A 72 8.51 3.73 6.75
N ILE A 73 8.08 4.87 7.31
CA ILE A 73 8.84 6.13 7.34
C ILE A 73 9.73 6.30 8.60
N GLY A 74 9.80 5.27 9.43
CA GLY A 74 10.41 5.35 10.76
C GLY A 74 11.92 5.41 10.83
N GLN A 75 12.61 4.90 9.81
CA GLN A 75 14.06 4.91 9.79
C GLN A 75 14.60 5.18 8.38
N HIS A 76 15.72 5.93 8.35
CA HIS A 76 16.77 5.90 7.31
C HIS A 76 16.83 7.00 6.25
N GLY A 77 16.27 8.20 6.47
CA GLY A 77 16.57 9.37 5.61
C GLY A 77 16.30 9.14 4.12
N ARG A 78 15.54 8.09 3.80
CA ARG A 78 15.15 7.74 2.45
C ARG A 78 13.91 8.57 2.12
N PRO A 79 14.00 9.47 1.14
CA PRO A 79 12.85 10.24 0.70
C PRO A 79 11.71 9.29 0.29
N PHE A 80 10.50 9.56 0.78
CA PHE A 80 9.30 8.83 0.40
C PHE A 80 8.48 9.57 -0.66
N GLU A 81 8.82 10.84 -0.93
CA GLU A 81 8.09 11.79 -1.76
C GLU A 81 7.93 11.27 -3.19
N GLU A 82 9.01 10.76 -3.80
CA GLU A 82 8.94 10.18 -5.15
C GLU A 82 8.11 8.89 -5.20
N MET A 83 8.16 8.08 -4.13
CA MET A 83 7.31 6.89 -4.01
C MET A 83 5.84 7.28 -3.86
N LEU A 84 5.56 8.34 -3.10
CA LEU A 84 4.21 8.88 -2.92
C LEU A 84 3.65 9.48 -4.21
N ASN A 85 4.47 10.18 -5.00
CA ASN A 85 4.09 10.64 -6.34
C ASN A 85 3.60 9.49 -7.23
N VAL A 86 4.31 8.35 -7.24
CA VAL A 86 3.88 7.17 -8.01
C VAL A 86 2.52 6.65 -7.54
N VAL A 87 2.27 6.63 -6.22
CA VAL A 87 0.97 6.20 -5.66
C VAL A 87 -0.16 7.13 -6.11
N VAL A 88 0.07 8.44 -6.11
CA VAL A 88 -0.88 9.46 -6.58
C VAL A 88 -1.15 9.31 -8.08
N GLU A 89 -0.09 9.22 -8.90
CA GLU A 89 -0.18 9.08 -10.35
C GLU A 89 -0.88 7.79 -10.79
N GLU A 90 -0.63 6.66 -10.12
CA GLU A 90 -1.28 5.38 -10.39
C GLU A 90 -2.68 5.27 -9.73
N GLY A 91 -3.15 6.34 -9.07
CA GLY A 91 -4.51 6.44 -8.52
C GLY A 91 -4.81 5.41 -7.43
N VAL A 92 -3.85 5.14 -6.55
CA VAL A 92 -4.06 4.24 -5.40
C VAL A 92 -4.66 5.05 -4.24
N GLY A 93 -5.95 4.81 -3.95
CA GLY A 93 -6.72 5.61 -2.99
C GLY A 93 -6.55 5.23 -1.51
N ILE A 94 -5.77 4.19 -1.18
CA ILE A 94 -5.60 3.72 0.19
C ILE A 94 -4.11 3.58 0.50
N VAL A 95 -3.67 4.24 1.57
CA VAL A 95 -2.28 4.25 2.02
C VAL A 95 -2.23 3.99 3.52
N SER A 96 -1.19 3.30 3.98
CA SER A 96 -0.86 3.19 5.41
C SER A 96 0.56 3.70 5.68
N VAL A 97 0.77 4.33 6.84
CA VAL A 97 2.05 4.90 7.25
C VAL A 97 2.46 4.30 8.59
N THR A 98 3.72 3.86 8.73
CA THR A 98 4.25 3.22 9.94
C THR A 98 5.63 3.76 10.34
N GLY A 99 5.99 3.65 11.62
CA GLY A 99 7.34 3.82 12.14
C GLY A 99 7.83 5.25 12.44
N GLY A 100 7.20 6.32 11.92
CA GLY A 100 7.69 7.70 12.08
C GLY A 100 6.59 8.75 12.16
N ASN A 101 6.98 10.04 12.15
CA ASN A 101 6.03 11.16 12.17
C ASN A 101 5.35 11.29 10.80
N PRO A 102 4.03 11.09 10.68
CA PRO A 102 3.35 11.14 9.38
C PRO A 102 3.07 12.57 8.92
N LYS A 103 3.34 13.62 9.72
CA LYS A 103 3.04 15.01 9.33
C LYS A 103 3.62 15.40 7.96
N PRO A 104 4.91 15.16 7.65
CA PRO A 104 5.46 15.47 6.33
C PRO A 104 4.79 14.69 5.19
N PHE A 105 4.29 13.49 5.48
CA PHE A 105 3.55 12.68 4.51
C PHE A 105 2.23 13.35 4.11
N PHE A 106 1.52 13.94 5.08
CA PHE A 106 0.28 14.66 4.83
C PHE A 106 0.50 16.04 4.22
N ASP A 107 1.57 16.75 4.60
CA ASP A 107 1.89 18.07 4.04
C ASP A 107 2.27 17.99 2.54
N PHE A 108 2.58 16.80 2.02
CA PHE A 108 2.90 16.54 0.62
C PHE A 108 1.68 16.29 -0.28
N LEU A 109 0.55 15.86 0.29
CA LEU A 109 -0.70 15.53 -0.43
C LEU A 109 -1.61 16.76 -0.55
#